data_AF-A0A843SVG2-F1
#
_entry.id   AF-A0A843SVG2-F1
#
_cell.length_a   1.000
_cell.length_b   1.000
_cell.length_c   1.000
_cell.angle_alpha   90.00
_cell.angle_beta   90.00
_cell.angle_gamma   90.00
#
_symmetry.space_group_name_H-M   'P 1'
#
loop_
_entity.id
_entity.type
_entity.pdbx_description
1 polymer ?
#
loop_
_entity_poly.entity_id
_entity_poly.type
_entity_poly.pdbx_seq_one_letter_code
_entity_poly.pdbx_strand_id
1 'polypeptide(L)'
;MASPSILVVDDEQSIRWSLTSRLTDEGYRVLEAETATEALKRSREAVDLILLDYLAARLGRLDRPRAIKENDPDTLVILLTAHSSGKTAVEAMRLVGLNRDRIPYRIEKFKLERPA
;
A
#
# COMPACT_ATOMS: atom_id res chain seq x y z
N MET A 1 3.99 -12.44 20.45
CA MET A 1 3.07 -11.66 19.60
C MET A 1 3.50 -11.89 18.17
N ALA A 2 2.58 -12.12 17.23
CA ALA A 2 2.93 -12.25 15.82
C ALA A 2 3.39 -10.89 15.29
N SER A 3 4.46 -10.84 14.50
CA SER A 3 4.88 -9.61 13.82
C SER A 3 3.79 -9.19 12.83
N PRO A 4 3.33 -7.93 12.83
CA PRO A 4 2.35 -7.45 11.86
C PRO A 4 2.86 -7.65 10.43
N SER A 5 1.97 -8.05 9.53
CA SER A 5 2.24 -8.38 8.13
C SER A 5 1.84 -7.24 7.21
N ILE A 6 2.80 -6.73 6.44
CA ILE A 6 2.62 -5.62 5.50
C ILE A 6 2.83 -6.11 4.08
N LEU A 7 1.89 -5.84 3.18
CA LEU A 7 2.02 -6.07 1.75
C LEU A 7 2.38 -4.78 1.02
N VAL A 8 3.54 -4.75 0.39
CA VAL A 8 3.99 -3.63 -0.46
C VAL A 8 3.65 -3.93 -1.92
N VAL A 9 2.92 -3.03 -2.57
CA VAL A 9 2.46 -3.15 -3.96
C VAL A 9 2.91 -1.92 -4.75
N ASP A 10 3.86 -2.11 -5.65
CA ASP A 10 4.46 -1.05 -6.47
C ASP A 10 5.04 -1.70 -7.73
N ASP A 11 4.96 -1.10 -8.92
CA ASP A 11 5.56 -1.67 -10.14
C ASP A 11 7.09 -1.50 -10.17
N GLU A 12 7.63 -0.55 -9.42
CA GLU A 12 9.05 -0.25 -9.41
C GLU A 12 9.82 -1.09 -8.37
N GLN A 13 10.69 -1.98 -8.85
CA GLN A 13 11.51 -2.86 -7.99
C GLN A 13 12.36 -2.08 -6.97
N SER A 14 12.89 -0.92 -7.37
CA SER A 14 13.76 -0.09 -6.51
C SER A 14 12.99 0.39 -5.26
N ILE A 15 11.74 0.81 -5.45
CA ILE A 15 10.85 1.30 -4.40
C ILE A 15 10.41 0.13 -3.52
N ARG A 16 9.95 -0.98 -4.11
CA ARG A 16 9.57 -2.18 -3.36
C ARG A 16 10.69 -2.65 -2.45
N TRP A 17 11.90 -2.81 -2.99
CA TRP A 17 13.07 -3.25 -2.22
C TRP A 17 13.40 -2.29 -1.08
N SER A 18 13.38 -0.97 -1.35
CA SER A 18 13.67 0.04 -0.32
C SER A 18 12.65 0.02 0.83
N LEU A 19 11.36 -0.15 0.52
CA LEU A 19 10.29 -0.27 1.50
C LEU A 19 10.41 -1.56 2.30
N THR A 20 10.59 -2.69 1.62
CA THR A 20 10.75 -4.00 2.26
C THR A 20 11.92 -4.00 3.22
N SER A 21 13.08 -3.52 2.79
CA SER A 21 14.28 -3.50 3.64
C SER A 21 14.01 -2.72 4.92
N ARG A 22 13.48 -1.49 4.81
CA ARG A 22 13.22 -0.64 5.98
C ARG A 22 12.18 -1.25 6.93
N LEU A 23 11.07 -1.73 6.40
CA LEU A 23 10.00 -2.32 7.22
C LEU A 23 10.45 -3.64 7.87
N THR A 24 11.27 -4.42 7.18
CA THR A 24 11.86 -5.63 7.75
C THR A 24 12.83 -5.29 8.89
N ASP A 25 13.66 -4.25 8.72
CA ASP A 25 14.58 -3.75 9.77
C ASP A 25 13.81 -3.24 11.01
N GLU A 26 12.59 -2.73 10.83
CA GLU A 26 11.68 -2.33 11.90
C GLU A 26 10.94 -3.53 12.56
N GLY A 27 11.13 -4.75 12.07
CA GLY A 27 10.59 -5.99 12.65
C GLY A 27 9.24 -6.46 12.09
N TYR A 28 8.76 -5.86 11.00
CA TYR A 28 7.55 -6.30 10.31
C TYR A 28 7.82 -7.51 9.42
N ARG A 29 6.79 -8.35 9.23
CA ARG A 29 6.80 -9.33 8.15
C ARG A 29 6.37 -8.59 6.88
N VAL A 30 7.20 -8.61 5.84
CA VAL A 30 6.89 -7.93 4.59
C VAL A 30 6.65 -8.92 3.46
N LEU A 31 5.56 -8.71 2.73
CA LEU A 31 5.25 -9.36 1.46
C LEU A 31 5.36 -8.32 0.34
N GLU A 32 5.84 -8.73 -0.82
CA GLU A 32 5.96 -7.85 -1.99
C GLU A 32 5.05 -8.30 -3.12
N ALA A 33 4.52 -7.34 -3.89
CA ALA A 33 3.84 -7.62 -5.13
C ALA A 33 4.16 -6.55 -6.17
N GLU A 34 4.49 -6.99 -7.39
CA GLU A 34 4.70 -6.08 -8.53
C GLU A 34 3.39 -5.77 -9.26
N THR A 35 2.40 -6.65 -9.13
CA THR A 35 1.15 -6.57 -9.88
C THR A 35 -0.07 -6.71 -8.97
N ALA A 36 -1.23 -6.22 -9.39
CA ALA A 36 -2.45 -6.38 -8.59
C ALA A 36 -2.86 -7.86 -8.48
N THR A 37 -2.52 -8.69 -9.46
CA THR A 37 -2.75 -10.15 -9.41
C THR A 37 -1.88 -10.81 -8.34
N GLU A 38 -0.60 -10.46 -8.26
CA GLU A 38 0.28 -10.93 -7.18
C GLU A 38 -0.18 -10.40 -5.83
N ALA A 39 -0.55 -9.12 -5.75
CA ALA A 39 -1.07 -8.52 -4.53
C ALA A 39 -2.33 -9.23 -4.05
N LEU A 40 -3.26 -9.56 -4.95
CA LEU A 40 -4.45 -10.33 -4.62
C LEU A 40 -4.08 -11.72 -4.07
N LYS A 41 -3.14 -12.42 -4.71
CA LYS A 41 -2.67 -13.72 -4.23
C LYS A 41 -2.07 -13.63 -2.82
N ARG A 42 -1.23 -12.62 -2.57
CA ARG A 42 -0.54 -12.40 -1.28
C ARG A 42 -1.46 -11.86 -0.20
N SER A 43 -2.48 -11.07 -0.55
CA SER A 43 -3.47 -10.56 0.41
C SER A 43 -4.27 -11.67 1.09
N ARG A 44 -4.31 -12.88 0.50
CA ARG A 44 -4.93 -14.07 1.11
C ARG A 44 -4.13 -14.65 2.27
N GLU A 45 -2.88 -14.22 2.46
CA GLU A 45 -2.03 -14.66 3.58
C GLU A 45 -2.34 -13.92 4.90
N ALA A 46 -3.50 -13.25 5.00
CA ALA A 46 -3.92 -12.41 6.12
C ALA A 46 -2.89 -11.30 6.41
N VAL A 47 -3.03 -10.19 5.69
CA VAL A 47 -2.16 -9.01 5.83
C VAL A 47 -2.88 -7.94 6.64
N ASP A 48 -2.16 -7.32 7.57
CA ASP A 48 -2.71 -6.27 8.43
C ASP A 48 -2.77 -4.92 7.69
N LEU A 49 -1.80 -4.69 6.80
CA LEU A 49 -1.65 -3.44 6.05
C LEU A 49 -1.18 -3.70 4.61
N ILE A 50 -1.72 -2.91 3.68
CA ILE A 50 -1.29 -2.85 2.29
C ILE A 50 -0.79 -1.45 1.99
N LEU A 51 0.45 -1.33 1.53
CA LEU A 51 1.02 -0.13 0.94
C LEU A 51 0.90 -0.25 -0.58
N LEU A 52 0.10 0.61 -1.21
CA LEU A 52 -0.19 0.54 -2.64
C LEU A 52 0.25 1.83 -3.34
N ASP A 53 1.07 1.74 -4.39
CA ASP A 53 1.36 2.90 -5.22
C ASP A 53 0.11 3.37 -6.00
N TYR A 54 -0.29 4.60 -5.68
CA TYR A 54 -1.41 5.27 -6.32
C TYR A 54 -1.12 5.58 -7.80
N LEU A 55 0.11 5.96 -8.16
CA LEU A 55 0.42 6.34 -9.53
C LEU A 55 0.37 5.13 -10.46
N ALA A 56 0.99 4.02 -10.07
CA ALA A 56 0.87 2.74 -10.77
C ALA A 56 -0.60 2.30 -10.92
N ALA A 57 -1.39 2.40 -9.85
CA ALA A 57 -2.82 2.08 -9.89
C ALA A 57 -3.62 3.01 -10.81
N ARG A 58 -3.38 4.32 -10.74
CA ARG A 58 -4.08 5.32 -11.56
C ARG A 58 -3.74 5.19 -13.05
N LEU A 59 -2.49 4.92 -13.37
CA LEU A 59 -2.02 4.75 -14.74
C LEU A 59 -2.38 3.38 -15.32
N GLY A 60 -3.12 2.54 -14.58
CA GLY A 60 -3.57 1.22 -15.02
C GLY A 60 -2.46 0.18 -15.10
N ARG A 61 -1.29 0.45 -14.50
CA ARG A 61 -0.18 -0.52 -14.39
C ARG A 61 -0.47 -1.59 -13.34
N LEU A 62 -1.32 -1.26 -12.37
CA LEU A 62 -1.96 -2.21 -11.47
C LEU A 62 -3.43 -2.34 -11.87
N ASP A 63 -3.79 -3.49 -12.43
CA ASP A 63 -5.04 -3.69 -13.16
C ASP A 63 -6.29 -3.71 -12.26
N ARG A 64 -6.16 -4.10 -10.98
CA ARG A 64 -7.31 -4.36 -10.09
C ARG A 64 -7.09 -4.00 -8.60
N PRO A 65 -6.86 -2.73 -8.25
CA PRO A 65 -6.66 -2.29 -6.87
C PRO A 65 -7.89 -2.54 -5.96
N ARG A 66 -9.11 -2.47 -6.50
CA ARG A 66 -10.35 -2.75 -5.75
C ARG A 66 -10.47 -4.20 -5.28
N ALA A 67 -10.06 -5.16 -6.10
CA ALA A 67 -10.18 -6.59 -5.80
C ALA A 67 -9.32 -7.00 -4.60
N ILE A 68 -8.20 -6.31 -4.38
CA ILE A 68 -7.32 -6.53 -3.23
C ILE A 68 -8.08 -6.29 -1.92
N LYS A 69 -8.97 -5.29 -1.90
CA LYS A 69 -9.75 -4.93 -0.70
C LYS A 69 -11.00 -5.80 -0.50
N GLU A 70 -11.60 -6.27 -1.59
CA GLU A 70 -12.77 -7.15 -1.53
C GLU A 70 -12.48 -8.48 -0.82
N ASN A 71 -11.20 -8.90 -0.78
CA ASN A 71 -10.79 -10.12 -0.08
C ASN A 71 -10.85 -9.98 1.45
N ASP A 72 -10.50 -8.81 1.99
CA ASP A 72 -10.57 -8.52 3.42
C ASP A 72 -10.96 -7.04 3.67
N PRO A 73 -12.23 -6.78 4.05
CA PRO A 73 -12.72 -5.45 4.38
C PRO A 73 -12.07 -4.79 5.60
N ASP A 74 -11.33 -5.51 6.43
CA ASP A 74 -10.68 -4.99 7.64
C ASP A 74 -9.19 -4.64 7.43
N THR A 75 -8.54 -5.23 6.42
CA THR A 75 -7.15 -4.90 6.05
C THR A 75 -6.94 -3.39 5.83
N LEU A 76 -5.94 -2.80 6.47
CA LEU A 76 -5.64 -1.39 6.25
C LEU A 76 -5.04 -1.17 4.86
N VAL A 77 -5.44 -0.12 4.14
CA VAL A 77 -4.83 0.24 2.84
C VAL A 77 -4.33 1.68 2.91
N ILE A 78 -3.03 1.85 2.69
CA ILE A 78 -2.37 3.15 2.57
C ILE A 78 -1.93 3.32 1.13
N LEU A 79 -2.33 4.44 0.53
CA LEU A 79 -1.96 4.80 -0.83
C LEU A 79 -0.71 5.67 -0.80
N LEU A 80 0.36 5.19 -1.42
CA LEU A 80 1.61 5.92 -1.61
C LEU A 80 1.49 6.80 -2.85
N THR A 81 1.88 8.07 -2.75
CA THR A 81 1.93 8.95 -3.92
C THR A 81 3.02 10.01 -3.77
N ALA A 82 3.72 10.28 -4.87
CA ALA A 82 4.68 11.38 -4.95
C ALA A 82 4.02 12.77 -5.05
N HIS A 83 2.70 12.85 -5.33
CA HIS A 83 1.98 14.10 -5.54
C HIS A 83 0.84 14.28 -4.53
N SER A 84 1.00 15.24 -3.61
CA SER A 84 -0.02 15.63 -2.64
C SER A 84 -0.94 16.72 -3.20
N SER A 85 -2.09 16.32 -3.73
CA SER A 85 -3.21 17.24 -3.97
C SER A 85 -4.50 16.73 -3.32
N GLY A 86 -5.43 17.64 -2.99
CA GLY A 86 -6.75 17.23 -2.48
C GLY A 86 -7.54 16.38 -3.47
N LYS A 87 -7.40 16.64 -4.78
CA LYS A 87 -8.01 15.86 -5.86
C LYS A 87 -7.50 14.41 -5.88
N THR A 88 -6.21 14.22 -5.59
CA THR A 88 -5.55 12.92 -5.52
C THR A 88 -6.23 11.97 -4.54
N ALA A 89 -6.62 12.44 -3.34
CA ALA A 89 -7.28 11.56 -2.34
C ALA A 89 -8.62 11.02 -2.81
N VAL A 90 -9.48 11.88 -3.38
CA VAL A 90 -10.82 11.49 -3.81
C VAL A 90 -10.75 10.48 -4.96
N GLU A 91 -9.81 10.68 -5.88
CA GLU A 91 -9.60 9.77 -7.01
C GLU A 91 -8.99 8.44 -6.54
N ALA A 92 -8.06 8.48 -5.59
CA ALA A 92 -7.47 7.30 -4.97
C ALA A 92 -8.52 6.43 -4.28
N MET A 93 -9.42 7.04 -3.50
CA MET A 93 -10.55 6.34 -2.88
C MET A 93 -11.43 5.61 -3.88
N ARG A 94 -11.74 6.24 -5.02
CA ARG A 94 -12.54 5.59 -6.08
C ARG A 94 -11.83 4.39 -6.68
N LEU A 95 -10.51 4.46 -6.86
CA LEU A 95 -9.71 3.36 -7.42
C LEU A 95 -9.69 2.11 -6.51
N VAL A 96 -9.55 2.29 -5.20
CA VAL A 96 -9.55 1.17 -4.23
C VAL A 96 -10.93 0.80 -3.69
N GLY A 97 -11.98 1.57 -4.03
CA GLY A 97 -13.35 1.34 -3.55
C GLY A 97 -13.54 1.65 -2.06
N LEU A 98 -12.81 2.62 -1.51
CA LEU A 98 -12.87 3.02 -0.09
C LEU A 98 -13.73 4.28 0.13
N ASN A 99 -14.39 4.34 1.30
CA ASN A 99 -15.00 5.57 1.82
C ASN A 99 -13.94 6.43 2.54
N ARG A 100 -14.16 7.75 2.63
CA ARG A 100 -13.13 8.74 3.04
C ARG A 100 -12.60 8.47 4.45
N ASP A 101 -13.44 7.86 5.26
CA ASP A 101 -13.20 7.56 6.68
C ASP A 101 -12.33 6.31 6.89
N ARG A 102 -12.04 5.56 5.82
CA ARG A 102 -11.27 4.29 5.84
C ARG A 102 -9.87 4.42 5.23
N ILE A 103 -9.41 5.63 4.92
CA ILE A 103 -7.99 5.90 4.62
C ILE A 103 -7.42 6.65 5.82
N PRO A 104 -6.93 5.94 6.86
CA PRO A 104 -6.51 6.61 8.08
C PRO A 104 -5.15 7.29 7.95
N TYR A 105 -4.35 6.95 6.94
CA TYR A 105 -3.01 7.51 6.78
C TYR A 105 -2.68 7.80 5.32
N ARG A 106 -2.22 9.02 5.06
CA ARG A 106 -1.57 9.41 3.81
C ARG A 106 -0.08 9.57 4.12
N ILE A 107 0.77 8.77 3.49
CA ILE A 107 2.23 8.92 3.62
C ILE A 107 2.69 9.88 2.53
N GLU A 108 3.01 11.12 2.93
CA GLU A 108 3.62 12.12 2.07
C GLU A 108 5.12 12.18 2.36
N LYS A 109 5.95 11.85 1.36
CA LYS A 109 7.44 11.86 1.40
C LYS A 109 8.07 11.05 2.57
N PHE A 110 8.78 9.98 2.21
CA PHE A 110 9.71 9.30 3.13
C PHE A 110 10.76 10.28 3.68
N LYS A 111 10.51 10.81 4.89
CA LYS A 111 11.54 11.42 5.74
C LYS A 111 11.39 10.84 7.15
N LEU A 112 12.21 9.85 7.46
CA LEU A 112 12.41 9.32 8.81
C LEU A 112 13.50 10.17 9.47
N GLU A 113 13.12 11.15 10.27
CA GLU A 113 14.05 11.87 11.14
C GLU A 113 13.81 11.42 12.59
N ARG A 114 14.90 11.04 13.29
CA ARG A 114 14.85 10.78 14.73
C ARG A 114 14.63 12.12 15.45
N PRO A 115 13.70 12.20 16.42
CA PRO A 115 13.57 13.40 17.23
C PRO A 115 14.86 13.64 18.03
N ALA A 116 15.29 14.89 18.06
CA ALA A 116 16.34 15.40 18.95
C ALA A 116 15.81 15.55 20.38
#